data_AF-A0A6L9Z232-F1
#
_entry.id   AF-A0A6L9Z232-F1
#
_cell.length_a   1.000
_cell.length_b   1.000
_cell.length_c   1.000
_cell.angle_alpha   90.00
_cell.angle_beta   90.00
_cell.angle_gamma   90.00
#
_symmetry.space_group_name_H-M   'P 1'
#
loop_
_entity.id
_entity.type
_entity.pdbx_description
1 polymer ?
#
loop_
_entity_poly.entity_id
_entity_poly.type
_entity_poly.pdbx_seq_one_letter_code
_entity_poly.pdbx_strand_id
1 'polypeptide(L)'
;MADLTGTWLGTYWQRGVPTRFEATLVQSKNTITGNILDDGYLGEAQLSGEVIGRRIQFTKRYLTSSSTPIQYIGTLGESEDFIHGQWIIDKYNTGPWEARRSGNDLLADLNSRLSERMPVSVP
;
A
#
# COMPACT_ATOMS: atom_id res chain seq x y z
N MET A 1 15.70 -5.64 13.18
CA MET A 1 15.17 -5.44 11.82
C MET A 1 13.67 -5.38 11.98
N ALA A 2 13.04 -4.31 11.49
CA ALA A 2 11.59 -4.15 11.59
C ALA A 2 10.88 -5.32 10.89
N ASP A 3 9.87 -5.89 11.54
CA ASP A 3 9.02 -6.93 10.95
C ASP A 3 7.84 -6.29 10.22
N LEU A 4 7.85 -6.28 8.90
CA LEU A 4 6.79 -5.70 8.06
C LEU A 4 5.54 -6.56 7.97
N THR A 5 5.51 -7.74 8.60
CA THR A 5 4.35 -8.63 8.59
C THR A 5 3.10 -7.90 9.12
N GLY A 6 1.97 -8.12 8.45
CA GLY A 6 0.68 -7.54 8.81
C GLY A 6 0.04 -6.75 7.68
N THR A 7 -1.01 -6.01 8.02
CA THR A 7 -1.81 -5.24 7.07
C THR A 7 -1.31 -3.80 6.98
N TRP A 8 -1.27 -3.28 5.75
CA TRP A 8 -0.85 -1.94 5.41
C TRP A 8 -1.91 -1.29 4.52
N LEU A 9 -2.28 -0.06 4.85
CA LEU A 9 -3.14 0.78 4.03
C LEU A 9 -2.27 1.79 3.31
N GLY A 10 -2.30 1.74 1.99
CA GLY A 10 -1.46 2.59 1.16
C GLY A 10 -2.23 3.45 0.17
N THR A 11 -1.53 4.42 -0.36
CA THR A 11 -1.97 5.27 -1.46
C THR A 11 -0.80 5.45 -2.42
N TYR A 12 -1.06 5.33 -3.71
CA TYR A 12 -0.13 5.75 -4.75
C TYR A 12 -0.77 6.85 -5.60
N TRP A 13 0.06 7.72 -6.17
CA TRP A 13 -0.41 8.79 -7.03
C TRP A 13 0.07 8.58 -8.45
N GLN A 14 -0.88 8.60 -9.39
CA GLN A 14 -0.60 8.60 -10.81
C GLN A 14 -1.06 9.95 -11.38
N ARG A 15 -0.09 10.76 -11.84
CA ARG A 15 -0.36 12.11 -12.36
C ARG A 15 -1.18 12.96 -11.37
N GLY A 16 -0.88 12.83 -10.07
CA GLY A 16 -1.56 13.54 -8.99
C GLY A 16 -2.90 12.93 -8.55
N VAL A 17 -3.41 11.90 -9.23
CA VAL A 17 -4.65 11.21 -8.83
C VAL A 17 -4.31 10.11 -7.82
N PRO A 18 -4.82 10.18 -6.57
CA PRO A 18 -4.58 9.15 -5.58
C PRO A 18 -5.39 7.89 -5.87
N THR A 19 -4.79 6.72 -5.68
CA THR A 19 -5.49 5.44 -5.63
C THR A 19 -5.06 4.70 -4.37
N ARG A 20 -6.05 4.24 -3.60
CA ARG A 20 -5.82 3.52 -2.34
C ARG A 20 -5.65 2.03 -2.60
N PHE A 21 -4.94 1.37 -1.71
CA PHE A 21 -4.79 -0.07 -1.71
C PHE A 21 -4.64 -0.61 -0.28
N GLU A 22 -5.03 -1.86 -0.08
CA GLU A 22 -4.68 -2.64 1.10
C GLU A 22 -3.61 -3.65 0.71
N ALA A 23 -2.61 -3.84 1.57
CA ALA A 23 -1.57 -4.86 1.40
C ALA A 23 -1.48 -5.74 2.64
N THR A 24 -1.43 -7.06 2.45
CA THR A 24 -1.08 -8.01 3.51
C THR A 24 0.32 -8.54 3.23
N LEU A 25 1.25 -8.27 4.14
CA LEU A 25 2.64 -8.68 4.01
C LEU A 25 2.97 -9.83 4.96
N VAL A 26 3.83 -10.74 4.50
CA VAL A 26 4.50 -11.74 5.31
C VAL A 26 6.00 -11.58 5.07
N GLN A 27 6.75 -11.33 6.15
CA GLN A 27 8.20 -11.22 6.09
C GLN A 27 8.88 -12.50 6.57
N SER A 28 9.87 -12.97 5.82
CA SER A 28 10.76 -14.06 6.20
C SER A 28 12.19 -13.62 6.00
N LYS A 29 12.93 -13.39 7.10
CA LYS A 29 14.27 -12.79 7.07
C LYS A 29 14.23 -11.43 6.34
N ASN A 30 14.90 -11.36 5.18
CA ASN A 30 15.01 -10.18 4.32
C ASN A 30 14.05 -10.24 3.13
N THR A 31 13.21 -11.26 3.00
CA THR A 31 12.22 -11.34 1.92
C THR A 31 10.84 -10.97 2.42
N ILE A 32 10.05 -10.33 1.57
CA ILE A 32 8.63 -10.05 1.78
C ILE A 32 7.82 -10.63 0.63
N THR A 33 6.69 -11.23 0.96
CA THR A 33 5.65 -11.63 0.02
C THR A 33 4.31 -11.14 0.52
N GLY A 34 3.32 -11.07 -0.37
CA GLY A 34 2.01 -10.59 0.04
C GLY A 34 1.02 -10.45 -1.09
N ASN A 35 -0.16 -9.98 -0.71
CA ASN A 35 -1.22 -9.61 -1.64
C ASN A 35 -1.51 -8.12 -1.50
N ILE A 36 -1.93 -7.50 -2.59
CA ILE A 36 -2.45 -6.13 -2.66
C ILE A 36 -3.86 -6.19 -3.26
N LEU A 37 -4.77 -5.42 -2.69
CA LEU A 37 -6.07 -5.12 -3.28
C LEU A 37 -6.14 -3.62 -3.55
N ASP A 38 -6.17 -3.24 -4.83
CA ASP A 38 -6.34 -1.85 -5.23
C ASP A 38 -7.82 -1.47 -5.34
N ASP A 39 -8.14 -0.23 -4.97
CA ASP A 39 -9.45 0.33 -5.23
C ASP A 39 -9.73 0.41 -6.74
N GLY A 40 -10.92 -0.06 -7.16
CA GLY A 40 -11.39 0.04 -8.54
C GLY A 40 -11.17 -1.22 -9.38
N TYR A 41 -10.93 -1.03 -10.68
CA TYR A 41 -10.92 -2.13 -11.67
C TYR A 41 -9.60 -2.92 -11.73
N LEU A 42 -8.55 -2.44 -11.05
CA LEU A 42 -7.23 -3.07 -11.05
C LEU A 42 -7.22 -4.36 -10.21
N GLY A 43 -7.95 -4.36 -9.09
CA GLY A 43 -8.26 -5.56 -8.30
C GLY A 43 -7.05 -6.14 -7.58
N GLU A 44 -7.01 -7.47 -7.52
CA GLU A 44 -6.01 -8.23 -6.76
C GLU A 44 -4.66 -8.34 -7.48
N ALA A 45 -3.60 -8.17 -6.70
CA ALA A 45 -2.22 -8.32 -7.11
C ALA A 45 -1.41 -9.09 -6.07
N GLN A 46 -0.31 -9.68 -6.51
CA GLN A 46 0.70 -10.26 -5.63
C GLN A 46 1.94 -9.37 -5.60
N LEU A 47 2.64 -9.38 -4.48
CA LEU A 47 3.96 -8.79 -4.35
C LEU A 47 4.99 -9.79 -3.85
N SER A 48 6.23 -9.57 -4.30
CA SER A 48 7.42 -10.23 -3.79
C SER A 48 8.60 -9.27 -3.83
N GLY A 49 9.42 -9.27 -2.79
CA GLY A 49 10.53 -8.34 -2.67
C GLY A 49 11.44 -8.60 -1.48
N GLU A 50 12.22 -7.58 -1.16
CA GLU A 50 13.25 -7.63 -0.13
C GLU A 50 13.26 -6.38 0.76
N VAL A 51 13.80 -6.55 1.96
CA VAL A 51 14.01 -5.53 2.98
C VAL A 51 15.47 -5.55 3.41
N ILE A 52 16.15 -4.41 3.26
CA ILE A 52 17.55 -4.22 3.67
C ILE A 52 17.63 -2.96 4.53
N GLY A 53 17.81 -3.15 5.84
CA GLY A 53 17.73 -2.05 6.81
C GLY A 53 16.32 -1.45 6.83
N ARG A 54 16.21 -0.15 6.47
CA ARG A 54 14.92 0.54 6.30
C ARG A 54 14.46 0.61 4.84
N ARG A 55 15.26 0.13 3.89
CA ARG A 55 14.91 0.15 2.47
C ARG A 55 14.06 -1.06 2.14
N ILE A 56 12.97 -0.82 1.44
CA ILE A 56 12.01 -1.84 0.99
C ILE A 56 11.98 -1.77 -0.53
N GLN A 57 12.04 -2.92 -1.19
CA GLN A 57 11.90 -3.00 -2.64
C GLN A 57 11.11 -4.25 -3.01
N PHE A 58 9.99 -4.09 -3.72
CA PHE A 58 9.18 -5.22 -4.18
C PHE A 58 8.65 -5.00 -5.59
N THR A 59 8.25 -6.10 -6.22
CA THR A 59 7.54 -6.08 -7.51
C THR A 59 6.10 -6.50 -7.28
N LYS A 60 5.16 -5.70 -7.76
CA LYS A 60 3.72 -5.97 -7.80
C LYS A 60 3.33 -6.51 -9.17
N ARG A 61 2.46 -7.52 -9.20
CA ARG A 61 1.87 -8.09 -10.42
C ARG A 61 0.39 -8.36 -10.21
N TYR A 62 -0.44 -7.81 -11.09
CA TYR A 62 -1.87 -8.09 -11.05
C TYR A 62 -2.16 -9.53 -11.47
N LEU A 63 -3.18 -10.13 -10.86
CA LEU A 63 -3.57 -11.51 -11.19
C LEU A 63 -4.37 -11.58 -12.50
N THR A 64 -5.16 -10.55 -12.81
CA THR A 64 -6.10 -10.58 -13.94
C THR A 64 -6.05 -9.35 -14.83
N SER A 65 -5.80 -8.16 -14.27
CA SER A 65 -5.97 -6.89 -14.99
C SER A 65 -4.77 -6.48 -15.86
N SER A 66 -3.57 -6.97 -15.57
CA SER A 66 -2.36 -6.67 -16.34
C SER A 66 -1.20 -7.61 -16.02
N SER A 67 -0.41 -8.00 -17.02
CA SER A 67 0.83 -8.77 -16.83
C SER A 67 2.05 -7.89 -16.54
N THR A 68 1.93 -6.56 -16.65
CA THR A 68 3.06 -5.64 -16.52
C THR A 68 3.51 -5.55 -15.07
N PRO A 69 4.78 -5.89 -14.74
CA PRO A 69 5.30 -5.72 -13.39
C PRO A 69 5.45 -4.24 -13.02
N ILE A 70 5.15 -3.94 -11.77
CA ILE A 70 5.33 -2.59 -11.21
C ILE A 70 6.34 -2.69 -10.07
N GLN A 71 7.43 -1.95 -10.15
CA GLN A 71 8.43 -1.89 -9.09
C GLN A 71 8.02 -0.86 -8.05
N TYR A 72 8.14 -1.19 -6.78
CA TYR A 72 7.96 -0.28 -5.66
C TYR A 72 9.26 -0.23 -4.87
N ILE A 73 9.73 0.98 -4.62
CA ILE A 73 10.90 1.26 -3.78
C ILE A 73 10.43 2.20 -2.69
N GLY A 74 10.71 1.89 -1.43
CA GLY A 74 10.33 2.73 -0.31
C GLY A 74 11.31 2.68 0.85
N THR A 75 11.08 3.57 1.81
CA THR A 75 11.81 3.69 3.05
C THR A 75 10.83 3.60 4.22
N LEU A 76 11.12 2.71 5.16
CA LEU A 76 10.41 2.60 6.43
C LEU A 76 10.81 3.75 7.36
N GLY A 77 9.82 4.44 7.91
CA GLY A 77 10.01 5.47 8.93
C GLY A 77 10.56 4.90 10.24
N GLU A 78 11.06 5.78 11.11
CA GLU A 78 11.68 5.39 12.38
C GLU A 78 10.69 4.74 13.37
N SER A 79 9.43 5.15 13.31
CA SER A 79 8.31 4.56 14.05
C SER A 79 7.87 3.20 13.53
N GLU A 80 8.45 2.71 12.43
CA GLU A 80 8.17 1.42 11.79
C GLU A 80 6.70 1.20 11.37
N ASP A 81 5.89 2.25 11.36
CA ASP A 81 4.45 2.25 11.06
C ASP A 81 4.10 2.94 9.73
N PHE A 82 5.09 3.54 9.06
CA PHE A 82 4.91 4.32 7.85
C PHE A 82 6.01 3.99 6.83
N ILE A 83 5.63 3.81 5.58
CA ILE A 83 6.52 3.63 4.44
C ILE A 83 6.19 4.70 3.41
N HIS A 84 7.20 5.29 2.79
CA HIS A 84 7.01 6.19 1.65
C HIS A 84 8.05 5.92 0.57
N GLY A 85 7.74 6.23 -0.68
CA GLY A 85 8.62 5.88 -1.78
C GLY A 85 8.14 6.26 -3.17
N GLN A 86 8.64 5.53 -4.17
CA GLN A 86 8.26 5.65 -5.58
C GLN A 86 7.86 4.29 -6.15
N TRP A 87 6.81 4.29 -6.98
CA TRP A 87 6.44 3.18 -7.86
C TRP A 87 6.91 3.48 -9.27
N ILE A 88 7.29 2.45 -10.03
CA ILE A 88 7.89 2.56 -11.36
C ILE A 88 7.37 1.43 -12.24
N ILE A 89 6.76 1.79 -13.36
CA ILE A 89 6.45 0.87 -14.48
C ILE A 89 7.51 1.04 -15.57
N ASP A 90 7.78 2.30 -15.93
CA ASP A 90 8.78 2.70 -16.91
C ASP A 90 9.23 4.16 -16.64
N LYS A 91 10.01 4.75 -17.57
CA LYS A 91 10.56 6.11 -17.46
C LYS A 91 9.49 7.21 -17.32
N TYR A 92 8.29 7.00 -17.86
CA TYR A 92 7.21 7.99 -17.92
C TYR A 92 6.08 7.66 -16.95
N ASN A 93 5.97 6.39 -16.55
CA ASN A 93 4.96 5.89 -15.62
C ASN A 93 5.63 5.58 -14.28
N THR A 94 5.78 6.63 -13.49
CA THR A 94 6.35 6.61 -12.14
C THR A 94 5.60 7.61 -11.26
N GLY A 95 5.63 7.41 -9.95
CA GLY A 95 5.01 8.33 -9.01
C GLY A 95 5.23 7.98 -7.55
N PRO A 96 4.82 8.86 -6.62
CA PRO A 96 4.95 8.61 -5.20
C PRO A 96 3.94 7.57 -4.72
N TRP A 97 4.30 6.91 -3.63
CA TRP A 97 3.38 6.12 -2.83
C TRP A 97 3.75 6.20 -1.36
N GLU A 98 2.77 5.88 -0.52
CA GLU A 98 2.95 5.71 0.90
C GLU A 98 2.07 4.58 1.42
N ALA A 99 2.43 4.04 2.58
CA ALA A 99 1.62 3.07 3.30
C ALA A 99 1.79 3.23 4.81
N ARG A 100 0.68 3.07 5.54
CA ARG A 100 0.67 3.02 7.01
C ARG A 100 0.25 1.65 7.47
N ARG A 101 0.81 1.18 8.58
CA ARG A 101 0.28 -0.03 9.22
C ARG A 101 -1.18 0.19 9.57
N SER A 102 -2.00 -0.76 9.16
CA SER A 102 -3.34 -0.88 9.69
C SER A 102 -3.20 -1.50 11.07
N GLY A 103 -3.11 -0.66 12.11
CA GLY A 103 -3.52 -1.08 13.45
C GLY A 103 -5.00 -1.46 13.43
N ASN A 104 -5.58 -1.89 14.54
CA ASN A 104 -7.02 -2.22 14.68
C ASN A 104 -8.02 -1.08 14.30
N ASP A 105 -7.58 -0.01 13.63
CA ASP A 105 -8.33 1.18 13.23
C ASP A 105 -9.14 1.02 11.93
N LEU A 106 -9.28 -0.19 11.37
CA LEU A 106 -10.28 -0.41 10.31
C LEU A 106 -11.69 -0.03 10.78
N LEU A 107 -12.01 -0.30 12.04
CA LEU A 107 -13.28 0.13 12.66
C LEU A 107 -13.33 1.64 12.89
N ALA A 108 -12.22 2.27 13.26
CA ALA A 108 -12.16 3.71 13.47
C ALA A 108 -12.28 4.49 12.14
N ASP A 109 -11.60 4.05 11.08
CA ASP A 109 -11.71 4.63 9.74
C ASP A 109 -13.11 4.37 9.13
N LEU A 110 -13.68 3.17 9.32
CA LEU A 110 -15.05 2.89 8.91
C LEU A 110 -16.06 3.79 9.65
N ASN A 111 -15.92 3.95 10.96
CA ASN A 111 -16.81 4.79 11.77
C ASN A 111 -16.69 6.27 11.38
N SER A 112 -15.48 6.75 11.11
CA SER A 112 -15.23 8.11 10.60
C SER A 112 -15.98 8.35 9.29
N ARG A 113 -15.86 7.42 8.33
CA ARG A 113 -16.52 7.52 7.03
C ARG A 113 -18.03 7.36 7.08
N LEU A 114 -18.55 6.53 7.98
CA LEU A 114 -19.99 6.44 8.22
C LEU A 114 -20.52 7.75 8.80
N SER A 115 -19.77 8.39 9.69
CA SER A 115 -20.13 9.68 10.29
C SER A 115 -20.13 10.83 9.26
N GLU A 116 -19.17 10.86 8.33
CA GLU A 116 -19.13 11.86 7.25
C GLU A 116 -20.28 11.71 6.22
N ARG A 117 -20.88 10.51 6.10
CA ARG A 117 -21.98 10.24 5.15
C ARG A 117 -23.37 10.51 5.72
N MET A 118 -23.50 10.76 7.01
CA MET A 118 -24.79 11.16 7.58
C MET A 118 -24.98 12.66 7.35
N PRO A 119 -26.02 13.12 6.62
CA PRO A 119 -26.35 14.54 6.63
C PRO A 119 -26.68 14.91 8.07
N VAL A 120 -26.08 16.00 8.56
CA VAL A 120 -26.50 16.62 9.81
C VAL A 120 -28.01 16.86 9.71
N SER A 121 -28.80 16.07 10.43
CA SER A 121 -30.20 16.37 10.66
C SER A 121 -30.23 17.62 11.53
N VAL A 122 -30.36 18.77 10.89
CA VAL A 122 -30.51 20.05 11.57
C VAL A 122 -31.89 20.05 12.25
N PRO A 123 -31.99 20.42 13.54
CA PRO A 123 -33.25 20.45 14.28
C PRO A 123 -34.23 21.52 13.77
#